data_AF-A0A8S1XNL6-F1
#
_entry.id   AF-A0A8S1XNL6-F1
#
_cell.length_a   1.000
_cell.length_b   1.000
_cell.length_c   1.000
_cell.angle_alpha   90.00
_cell.angle_beta   90.00
_cell.angle_gamma   90.00
#
_symmetry.space_group_name_H-M   'P 1'
#
loop_
_entity.id
_entity.type
_entity.pdbx_description
1 polymer ?
#
loop_
_entity_poly.entity_id
_entity_poly.type
_entity_poly.pdbx_seq_one_letter_code
_entity_poly.pdbx_strand_id
1 'polypeptide(L)'
;MKVQSSSNDQVRPYNKVPKLKQEQLINLVYKEEWKINQAADLLNINYATAKNIVQKFKKTHILGKKVKSPESKRCHYKLIGESKSQLYTVNTKWGLVSDCLIEQFQKP
;
A
#
# COMPACT_ATOMS: atom_id res chain seq x y z
N MET A 1 28.09 -24.33 35.37
CA MET A 1 26.62 -24.21 35.26
C MET A 1 26.23 -24.42 33.80
N LYS A 2 25.53 -25.50 33.45
CA LYS A 2 25.07 -25.77 32.07
C LYS A 2 23.75 -25.04 31.85
N VAL A 3 23.74 -24.05 30.96
CA VAL A 3 22.52 -23.36 30.53
C VAL A 3 21.75 -24.33 29.61
N GLN A 4 20.62 -24.84 30.10
CA GLN A 4 19.68 -25.58 29.26
C GLN A 4 18.96 -24.58 28.36
N SER A 5 19.33 -24.55 27.09
CA SER A 5 18.60 -23.82 26.05
C SER A 5 17.25 -24.52 25.83
N SER A 6 16.19 -23.99 26.43
CA SER A 6 14.82 -24.41 26.15
C SER A 6 14.47 -24.01 24.71
N SER A 7 14.59 -24.93 23.77
CA SER A 7 14.14 -24.78 22.38
C SER A 7 12.61 -24.75 22.33
N ASN A 8 12.02 -23.59 22.63
CA ASN A 8 10.60 -23.32 22.45
C ASN A 8 10.35 -22.76 21.02
N ASP A 9 10.86 -23.45 20.00
CA ASP A 9 10.53 -23.16 18.60
C ASP A 9 9.22 -23.87 18.20
N GLN A 10 8.16 -23.73 19.01
CA GLN A 10 6.83 -24.15 18.59
C GLN A 10 6.26 -23.12 17.62
N VAL A 11 6.72 -23.18 16.38
CA VAL A 11 6.15 -22.42 15.26
C VAL A 11 4.68 -22.82 15.13
N ARG A 12 3.77 -21.84 15.24
CA ARG A 12 2.33 -22.08 15.10
C ARG A 12 2.06 -22.76 13.75
N PRO A 13 1.35 -23.91 13.71
CA PRO A 13 1.05 -24.58 12.46
C PRO A 13 0.27 -23.64 11.54
N TYR A 14 0.75 -23.52 10.29
CA TYR A 14 0.10 -22.67 9.29
C TYR A 14 -1.14 -23.35 8.75
N ASN A 15 -2.31 -22.86 9.16
CA ASN A 15 -3.58 -23.32 8.62
C ASN A 15 -4.01 -22.44 7.44
N LYS A 16 -3.93 -23.01 6.23
CA LYS A 16 -4.33 -22.32 5.01
C LYS A 16 -5.85 -22.21 4.95
N VAL A 17 -6.37 -20.99 4.78
CA VAL A 17 -7.81 -20.76 4.61
C VAL A 17 -8.26 -21.28 3.24
N PRO A 18 -9.31 -22.10 3.14
CA PRO A 18 -9.87 -22.56 1.86
C PRO A 18 -10.29 -21.39 0.95
N LYS A 19 -10.11 -21.53 -0.37
CA LYS A 19 -10.43 -20.46 -1.34
C LYS A 19 -11.88 -19.98 -1.25
N LEU A 20 -12.83 -20.91 -1.12
CA LEU A 20 -14.26 -20.60 -0.97
C LEU A 20 -14.51 -19.62 0.20
N LYS A 21 -13.90 -19.88 1.36
CA LYS A 21 -14.01 -19.00 2.53
C LYS A 21 -13.37 -17.64 2.31
N GLN A 22 -12.28 -17.57 1.53
CA GLN A 22 -11.66 -16.29 1.18
C GLN A 22 -12.61 -15.47 0.30
N GLU A 23 -13.24 -16.08 -0.70
CA GLU A 23 -14.20 -15.42 -1.57
C GLU A 23 -15.45 -14.94 -0.81
N GLN A 24 -15.97 -15.77 0.09
CA GLN A 24 -17.07 -15.38 1.00
C GLN A 24 -16.69 -14.16 1.85
N LEU A 25 -15.49 -14.15 2.46
CA LEU A 25 -15.02 -13.01 3.26
C LEU A 25 -14.95 -11.73 2.43
N ILE A 26 -14.43 -11.81 1.20
CA ILE A 26 -14.33 -10.66 0.30
C ILE A 26 -15.73 -10.16 -0.10
N ASN A 27 -16.66 -11.06 -0.40
CA ASN A 27 -18.04 -10.68 -0.71
C ASN A 27 -18.70 -9.96 0.47
N LEU A 28 -18.59 -10.48 1.70
CA LEU A 28 -19.15 -9.84 2.89
C LEU A 28 -18.58 -8.42 3.11
N VAL A 29 -17.27 -8.26 2.95
CA VAL A 29 -16.60 -6.97 3.21
C VAL A 29 -16.87 -5.93 2.12
N TYR A 30 -16.88 -6.33 0.85
CA TYR A 30 -16.96 -5.37 -0.27
C TYR A 30 -18.34 -5.27 -0.92
N LYS A 31 -19.18 -6.30 -0.86
CA LYS A 31 -20.56 -6.24 -1.39
C LYS A 31 -21.58 -5.87 -0.32
N GLU A 32 -21.43 -6.44 0.87
CA GLU A 32 -22.37 -6.22 1.98
C GLU A 32 -21.86 -5.18 2.99
N GLU A 33 -20.67 -4.62 2.78
CA GLU A 33 -20.04 -3.58 3.61
C GLU A 33 -19.83 -3.96 5.08
N TRP A 34 -19.66 -5.26 5.37
CA TRP A 34 -19.40 -5.72 6.74
C TRP A 34 -18.02 -5.30 7.23
N LYS A 35 -17.91 -5.04 8.54
CA LYS A 35 -16.60 -4.89 9.18
C LYS A 35 -15.84 -6.21 9.12
N ILE A 36 -14.54 -6.13 8.82
CA ILE A 36 -13.67 -7.32 8.70
C ILE A 36 -13.75 -8.20 9.94
N ASN A 37 -13.83 -7.62 11.15
CA ASN A 37 -13.96 -8.37 12.39
C ASN A 37 -15.23 -9.25 12.39
N GLN A 38 -16.39 -8.65 12.08
CA GLN A 38 -17.68 -9.33 12.06
C GLN A 38 -17.72 -10.45 11.01
N ALA A 39 -17.19 -10.19 9.82
CA ALA A 39 -17.12 -11.19 8.76
C ALA A 39 -16.12 -12.33 9.09
N ALA A 40 -15.04 -12.01 9.81
CA ALA A 40 -14.06 -13.01 10.26
C ALA A 40 -14.66 -13.93 11.33
N ASP A 41 -15.39 -13.36 12.29
CA ASP A 41 -16.08 -14.10 13.34
C ASP A 41 -17.13 -15.04 12.74
N LEU A 42 -17.94 -14.56 11.78
CA LEU A 42 -18.94 -15.37 11.08
C LEU A 42 -18.33 -16.56 10.32
N LEU A 43 -17.17 -16.37 9.68
CA LEU A 43 -16.50 -17.43 8.89
C LEU A 43 -15.56 -18.32 9.72
N ASN A 44 -15.44 -18.04 11.02
CA ASN A 44 -14.48 -18.66 11.94
C ASN A 44 -13.04 -18.58 11.42
N ILE A 45 -12.63 -17.37 11.01
CA ILE A 45 -11.27 -17.08 10.54
C ILE A 45 -10.62 -16.13 11.54
N ASN A 46 -9.35 -16.37 11.88
CA ASN A 46 -8.60 -15.43 12.70
C ASN A 46 -8.56 -14.05 12.00
N TYR A 47 -8.90 -13.00 12.75
CA TYR A 47 -8.89 -11.62 12.27
C TYR A 47 -7.60 -11.22 11.54
N ALA A 48 -6.42 -11.61 12.06
CA ALA A 48 -5.14 -11.29 11.41
C ALA A 48 -5.06 -11.89 9.99
N THR A 49 -5.55 -13.11 9.83
CA THR A 49 -5.62 -13.80 8.53
C THR A 49 -6.65 -13.15 7.62
N ALA A 50 -7.83 -12.80 8.14
CA ALA A 50 -8.88 -12.12 7.39
C ALA A 50 -8.39 -10.75 6.85
N LYS A 51 -7.73 -9.96 7.70
CA LYS A 51 -7.14 -8.66 7.32
C LYS A 51 -6.11 -8.82 6.18
N ASN A 52 -5.24 -9.83 6.28
CA ASN A 52 -4.26 -10.12 5.24
C ASN A 52 -4.93 -10.51 3.91
N ILE A 53 -6.00 -11.32 3.94
CA ILE A 53 -6.76 -11.70 2.74
C ILE A 53 -7.38 -10.47 2.08
N VAL A 54 -8.08 -9.64 2.86
CA VAL A 54 -8.74 -8.41 2.37
C VAL A 54 -7.71 -7.43 1.80
N GLN A 55 -6.56 -7.25 2.47
CA GLN A 55 -5.50 -6.37 2.00
C GLN A 55 -4.87 -6.88 0.70
N LYS A 56 -4.63 -8.19 0.58
CA LYS A 56 -4.11 -8.80 -0.65
C LYS A 56 -5.09 -8.60 -1.79
N PHE A 57 -6.38 -8.86 -1.55
CA PHE A 57 -7.44 -8.65 -2.54
C PHE A 57 -7.49 -7.19 -3.01
N LYS A 58 -7.43 -6.23 -2.07
CA LYS A 58 -7.37 -4.80 -2.39
C LYS A 58 -6.20 -4.47 -3.31
N LYS A 59 -5.01 -4.99 -3.02
CA LYS A 59 -3.80 -4.74 -3.81
C LYS A 59 -3.84 -5.37 -5.21
N THR A 60 -4.53 -6.49 -5.38
CA THR A 60 -4.54 -7.21 -6.67
C THR A 60 -5.70 -6.78 -7.57
N HIS A 61 -6.85 -6.42 -7.00
CA HIS A 61 -8.09 -6.19 -7.78
C HIS A 61 -8.57 -4.73 -7.77
N ILE A 62 -8.25 -3.93 -6.74
CA ILE A 62 -8.79 -2.57 -6.58
C ILE A 62 -7.71 -1.53 -6.86
N LEU A 63 -6.59 -1.66 -6.15
CA LEU A 63 -5.41 -0.86 -6.34
C LEU A 63 -4.69 -1.43 -7.55
N GLY A 64 -5.18 -1.10 -8.76
CA GLY A 64 -4.60 -1.55 -10.03
C GLY A 64 -3.08 -1.44 -10.00
N LYS A 65 -2.40 -2.36 -10.71
CA LYS A 65 -0.93 -2.50 -10.73
C LYS A 65 -0.31 -1.11 -10.69
N LYS A 66 0.17 -0.68 -9.52
CA LYS A 66 0.90 0.58 -9.44
C LYS A 66 2.01 0.44 -10.47
N VAL A 67 1.98 1.29 -11.50
CA VAL A 67 3.12 1.46 -12.41
C VAL A 67 4.30 1.51 -11.47
N LYS A 68 5.23 0.56 -11.61
CA LYS A 68 6.40 0.48 -10.73
C LYS A 68 7.02 1.87 -10.80
N SER A 69 6.81 2.68 -9.76
CA SER A 69 7.54 3.94 -9.67
C SER A 69 9.00 3.51 -9.72
N PRO A 70 9.80 4.01 -10.66
CA PRO A 70 11.18 3.59 -10.79
C PRO A 70 11.80 3.65 -9.40
N GLU A 71 12.33 2.52 -8.98
CA GLU A 71 12.86 2.33 -7.65
C GLU A 71 13.84 3.46 -7.36
N SER A 72 13.55 4.33 -6.37
CA SER A 72 14.38 5.48 -6.05
C SER A 72 15.67 5.06 -5.33
N LYS A 73 16.27 3.93 -5.71
CA LYS A 73 17.47 3.36 -5.11
C LYS A 73 18.71 3.65 -5.94
N ARG A 74 18.83 4.87 -6.43
CA ARG A 74 20.14 5.41 -6.79
C ARG A 74 20.18 6.88 -6.40
N CYS A 75 20.96 7.19 -5.37
CA CYS A 75 21.38 8.56 -5.11
C CYS A 75 22.16 9.03 -6.34
N HIS A 76 21.53 9.84 -7.17
CA HIS A 76 22.25 10.55 -8.22
C HIS A 76 22.88 11.75 -7.52
N TYR A 77 24.21 11.72 -7.31
CA TYR A 77 24.92 12.93 -6.95
C TYR A 77 24.87 13.85 -8.17
N LYS A 78 24.31 15.05 -8.01
CA LYS A 78 24.47 16.11 -9.00
C LYS A 78 25.68 16.91 -8.59
N LEU A 79 26.58 17.17 -9.54
CA LEU A 79 27.66 18.12 -9.35
C LEU A 79 27.00 19.48 -9.05
N ILE A 80 27.26 20.06 -7.88
CA ILE A 80 26.78 21.41 -7.55
C ILE A 80 27.66 22.37 -8.35
N GLY A 81 27.30 22.52 -9.63
CA GLY A 81 27.94 23.37 -10.62
C GLY A 81 26.87 23.83 -11.59
N GLU A 82 26.39 25.05 -11.35
CA GLU A 82 25.52 25.88 -12.19
C GLU A 82 24.33 25.18 -12.90
N SER A 83 23.36 24.67 -12.14
CA SER A 83 22.00 24.54 -12.68
C SER A 83 21.32 25.92 -12.64
N LYS A 84 21.40 26.68 -13.74
CA LYS A 84 20.60 27.90 -13.96
C LYS A 84 19.12 27.57 -14.24
N SER A 85 18.46 26.82 -13.37
CA SER A 85 17.00 26.76 -13.37
C SER A 85 16.49 27.74 -12.32
N GLN A 86 16.48 29.02 -12.69
CA GLN A 86 15.81 30.04 -11.89
C GLN A 86 14.30 29.79 -12.02
N LEU A 87 13.76 29.01 -11.08
CA LEU A 87 12.33 28.81 -10.96
C LEU A 87 11.73 30.09 -10.38
N TYR A 88 11.10 30.89 -11.22
CA TYR A 88 10.25 31.98 -10.74
C TYR A 88 9.00 31.36 -10.12
N THR A 89 8.78 31.68 -8.85
CA THR A 89 7.57 31.27 -8.14
C THR A 89 6.75 32.52 -7.94
N VAL A 90 5.53 32.52 -8.46
CA VAL A 90 4.63 33.66 -8.39
C VAL A 90 3.58 33.36 -7.33
N ASN A 91 3.37 34.30 -6.41
CA ASN A 91 2.30 34.17 -5.42
C ASN A 91 1.00 34.70 -6.04
N THR A 92 0.08 33.81 -6.36
CA THR A 92 -1.26 34.18 -6.81
C THR A 92 -2.20 34.21 -5.62
N LYS A 93 -3.37 34.86 -5.75
CA LYS A 93 -4.41 34.89 -4.69
C LYS A 93 -4.86 33.51 -4.19
N TRP A 94 -4.51 32.44 -4.91
CA TRP A 94 -4.83 31.04 -4.59
C TRP A 94 -3.61 30.21 -4.14
N GLY A 95 -2.45 30.86 -3.95
CA GLY A 95 -1.22 30.22 -3.47
C GLY A 95 -0.04 30.34 -4.44
N LEU A 96 1.08 29.74 -4.01
CA LEU A 96 2.34 29.69 -4.75
C LEU A 96 2.24 28.71 -5.92
N VAL A 97 2.48 29.22 -7.13
CA VAL A 97 2.52 28.42 -8.35
C VAL A 97 3.91 28.57 -8.98
N SER A 98 4.51 27.44 -9.40
CA SER A 98 5.73 27.42 -10.20
C SER A 98 5.39 27.38 -11.69
N ASP A 99 6.06 28.20 -12.50
CA ASP A 99 5.76 28.41 -13.92
C ASP A 99 5.80 27.15 -14.80
N CYS A 100 6.45 26.06 -14.35
CA CYS A 100 6.53 24.79 -15.09
C CYS A 100 5.16 24.09 -15.28
N LEU A 101 4.11 24.52 -14.58
CA LEU A 101 2.76 23.96 -14.70
C LEU A 101 1.85 24.72 -15.68
N ILE A 102 2.32 25.84 -16.26
CA ILE A 102 1.47 26.72 -17.09
C ILE A 102 1.29 26.20 -18.53
N GLU A 103 2.20 25.37 -19.05
CA GLU A 103 2.14 24.91 -20.45
C GLU A 103 1.09 23.81 -20.74
N GLN A 104 0.34 23.31 -19.74
CA GLN A 104 -0.73 22.32 -20.01
C GLN A 104 -2.13 22.90 -20.16
N PHE A 105 -2.31 24.22 -20.09
CA PHE A 105 -3.64 24.85 -20.16
C PHE A 105 -3.81 25.96 -21.20
N GLN A 106 -2.98 26.00 -22.23
CA GLN A 106 -3.23 26.75 -23.47
C GLN A 106 -2.73 25.87 -24.62
N LYS A 107 -3.52 25.28 -25.51
CA LYS A 107 -4.58 25.81 -26.40
C LYS A 107 -5.03 24.64 -27.32
N PRO A 108 -6.03 24.78 -28.20
CA PRO A 108 -7.14 25.73 -28.26
C PRO A 108 -8.51 25.11 -27.91
#